data_AF-A0A318ZAV0-F1
#
_entry.id   AF-A0A318ZAV0-F1
#
_cell.length_a   1.000
_cell.length_b   1.000
_cell.length_c   1.000
_cell.angle_alpha   90.00
_cell.angle_beta   90.00
_cell.angle_gamma   90.00
#
_symmetry.space_group_name_H-M   'P 1'
#
loop_
_entity.id
_entity.type
_entity.pdbx_description
1 polymer ?
#
loop_
_entity_poly.entity_id
_entity_poly.type
_entity_poly.pdbx_seq_one_letter_code
_entity_poly.pdbx_strand_id
1 'polypeptide(L)'
;MANVTDISSAAKGSLFSTPGTPSHSYFTYLVLAVTSYALLVNFLRFRLVKWMHARYNYPTRESFAHMTDDDAWAIQKTMLEQEFPFFYLKSLQFALFRTYGIPSISKVLVDTAQFSKPDTSLKRYADTVVLIQEFVGNAPSSTRARTSIARTRWMHKGYRASGKILEDDMLYTLALFAVQPVRFLKKYEWRSATDLEQCAIGTFWKSIGDNLNISYDALPSGKKGFKDGLHWLEEVMAWSDEYEATCMVPHIKNRQTADQTTEVLLYMVPEAFKHVGLKFVSYMMDDRLRKAMMYDPPPAAYARFFSILLTVRQFAMRYLALPRPYLLRYKTFTDPDGHGRIFSTDWDAAPYYAKPSLRNRWGPVAWLTWAFGRPLPGDEGSKYYPQGYYIPDVGPKYFEGRGRKELDQITKELESSLNYKMLVGNFARESLQGLYSSYL
;
A
#
# COMPACT_ATOMS: atom_id res chain seq x y z
N MET A 1 97.81 36.09 -36.16
CA MET A 1 97.05 37.36 -36.21
C MET A 1 95.77 37.14 -35.42
N ALA A 2 95.48 38.11 -34.54
CA ALA A 2 94.35 38.23 -33.62
C ALA A 2 93.00 38.30 -34.38
N ASN A 3 91.77 38.34 -33.85
CA ASN A 3 91.10 38.50 -32.54
C ASN A 3 89.56 38.44 -32.88
N VAL A 4 88.64 37.94 -32.02
CA VAL A 4 87.68 38.73 -31.16
C VAL A 4 86.65 39.49 -32.04
N THR A 5 85.31 39.46 -31.95
CA THR A 5 84.25 39.39 -30.88
C THR A 5 82.90 39.59 -31.64
N ASP A 6 81.77 38.93 -31.35
CA ASP A 6 80.80 39.08 -30.22
C ASP A 6 79.53 39.92 -30.57
N ILE A 7 78.44 39.66 -29.83
CA ILE A 7 77.17 40.44 -29.67
C ILE A 7 76.11 40.24 -30.80
N SER A 8 74.80 39.99 -30.60
CA SER A 8 73.81 40.03 -29.51
C SER A 8 72.60 39.17 -29.95
N SER A 9 72.04 38.29 -29.12
CA SER A 9 70.81 38.49 -28.31
C SER A 9 69.59 39.07 -29.05
N ALA A 10 68.51 38.28 -29.17
CA ALA A 10 67.11 38.72 -28.99
C ALA A 10 66.12 37.56 -29.20
N ALA A 11 65.54 37.11 -28.09
CA ALA A 11 64.16 36.64 -27.91
C ALA A 11 63.47 35.85 -29.04
N LYS A 12 63.37 34.52 -28.87
CA LYS A 12 62.17 33.77 -29.25
C LYS A 12 61.46 33.31 -27.99
N GLY A 13 60.55 34.15 -27.50
CA GLY A 13 59.55 33.74 -26.53
C GLY A 13 58.64 32.69 -27.15
N SER A 14 58.68 31.47 -26.61
CA SER A 14 57.66 30.45 -26.88
C SER A 14 56.38 30.85 -26.13
N LEU A 15 55.38 31.31 -26.89
CA LEU A 15 54.11 31.83 -26.40
C LEU A 15 53.00 30.74 -26.35
N PHE A 16 53.38 29.47 -26.20
CA PHE A 16 52.43 28.36 -26.08
C PHE A 16 52.86 27.35 -25.01
N SER A 17 52.90 27.79 -23.76
CA SER A 17 52.64 26.92 -22.62
C SER A 17 51.14 26.97 -22.33
N THR A 18 50.37 26.00 -22.84
CA THR A 18 49.02 25.75 -22.33
C THR A 18 49.15 25.29 -20.88
N PRO A 19 48.47 25.95 -19.90
CA PRO A 19 48.47 25.43 -18.55
C PRO A 19 47.77 24.08 -18.58
N GLY A 20 48.44 23.03 -18.14
CA GLY A 20 47.83 21.73 -17.94
C GLY A 20 46.59 21.91 -17.06
N THR A 21 45.41 21.69 -17.64
CA THR A 21 44.16 21.66 -16.89
C THR A 21 44.29 20.49 -15.91
N PRO A 22 44.29 20.72 -14.58
CA PRO A 22 44.56 19.66 -13.65
C PRO A 22 43.37 18.72 -13.67
N SER A 23 43.57 17.49 -14.12
CA SER A 23 42.60 16.38 -14.05
C SER A 23 42.00 16.21 -12.64
N HIS A 24 42.70 16.67 -11.60
CA HIS A 24 42.24 16.77 -10.22
C HIS A 24 41.03 17.69 -10.00
N SER A 25 40.82 18.72 -10.84
CA SER A 25 39.74 19.69 -10.69
C SER A 25 38.36 19.07 -10.98
N TYR A 26 38.22 18.33 -12.08
CA TYR A 26 36.96 17.66 -12.44
C TYR A 26 36.58 16.56 -11.46
N PHE A 27 37.56 15.77 -10.98
CA PHE A 27 37.33 14.74 -9.98
C PHE A 27 36.83 15.36 -8.66
N THR A 28 37.44 16.46 -8.22
CA THR A 28 37.01 17.19 -7.01
C THR A 28 35.59 17.73 -7.16
N TYR A 29 35.25 18.34 -8.30
CA TYR A 29 33.88 18.81 -8.55
C TYR A 29 32.85 17.68 -8.59
N LEU A 30 33.20 16.53 -9.17
CA LEU A 30 32.33 15.36 -9.18
C LEU A 30 32.07 14.85 -7.76
N VAL A 31 33.11 14.69 -6.94
CA VAL A 31 32.99 14.25 -5.55
C VAL A 31 32.14 15.23 -4.73
N LEU A 32 32.36 16.54 -4.88
CA LEU A 32 31.56 17.56 -4.21
C LEU A 32 30.10 17.52 -4.67
N ALA A 33 29.84 17.38 -5.98
CA ALA A 33 28.49 17.32 -6.51
C ALA A 33 27.73 16.07 -6.01
N VAL A 34 28.35 14.89 -6.05
CA VAL A 34 27.76 13.63 -5.57
C VAL A 34 27.49 13.70 -4.06
N THR A 35 28.45 14.19 -3.27
CA THR A 35 28.31 14.32 -1.82
C THR A 35 27.21 15.32 -1.45
N SER A 36 27.21 16.49 -2.10
CA SER A 36 26.18 17.53 -1.88
C SER A 36 24.79 17.01 -2.25
N TYR A 37 24.67 16.28 -3.36
CA TYR A 37 23.42 15.65 -3.76
C TYR A 37 22.94 14.60 -2.75
N ALA A 38 23.83 13.72 -2.29
CA ALA A 38 23.50 12.70 -1.30
C ALA A 38 23.02 13.33 0.04
N LEU A 39 23.67 14.40 0.49
CA LEU A 39 23.25 15.17 1.67
C LEU A 39 21.88 15.82 1.46
N LEU A 40 21.64 16.41 0.30
CA LEU A 40 20.34 17.00 -0.06
C LEU A 40 19.22 15.95 -0.06
N VAL A 41 19.44 14.80 -0.71
CA VAL A 41 18.47 13.68 -0.72
C VAL A 41 18.19 13.21 0.70
N ASN A 42 19.24 13.00 1.50
CA ASN A 42 19.09 12.58 2.89
C ASN A 42 18.26 13.58 3.72
N PHE A 43 18.57 14.88 3.62
CA PHE A 43 17.83 15.93 4.31
C PHE A 43 16.35 15.96 3.89
N LEU A 44 16.09 15.98 2.59
CA LEU A 44 14.73 16.07 2.06
C LEU A 44 13.89 14.82 2.38
N ARG A 45 14.48 13.62 2.36
CA ARG A 45 13.77 12.37 2.69
C ARG A 45 13.30 12.30 4.13
N PHE A 46 14.12 12.75 5.08
CA PHE A 46 13.68 12.79 6.48
C PHE A 46 12.79 14.00 6.81
N ARG A 47 12.68 14.98 5.91
CA ARG A 47 11.83 16.16 6.13
C ARG A 47 10.37 15.78 6.31
N LEU A 48 9.85 14.82 5.54
CA LEU A 48 8.44 14.44 5.62
C LEU A 48 8.10 13.76 6.95
N VAL A 49 8.91 12.79 7.39
CA VAL A 49 8.69 12.13 8.70
C VAL A 49 8.87 13.11 9.86
N LYS A 50 9.86 14.01 9.82
CA LYS A 50 10.01 15.07 10.83
C LYS A 50 8.82 16.01 10.85
N TRP A 51 8.30 16.38 9.68
CA TRP A 51 7.09 17.19 9.57
C TRP A 51 5.87 16.47 10.13
N MET A 52 5.70 15.16 9.87
CA MET A 52 4.60 14.38 10.45
C MET A 52 4.68 14.34 11.98
N HIS A 53 5.86 14.08 12.54
CA HIS A 53 6.07 14.11 14.00
C HIS A 53 5.79 15.48 14.61
N ALA A 54 6.17 16.57 13.94
CA ALA A 54 5.88 17.92 14.42
C ALA A 54 4.39 18.30 14.27
N ARG A 55 3.74 17.87 13.19
CA ARG A 55 2.34 18.19 12.88
C ARG A 55 1.35 17.43 13.74
N TYR A 56 1.65 16.15 13.99
CA TYR A 56 0.89 15.22 14.81
C TYR A 56 1.68 14.99 16.10
N ASN A 57 1.57 15.95 17.01
CA ASN A 57 2.41 16.06 18.21
C ASN A 57 2.05 15.02 19.27
N TYR A 58 2.49 13.78 19.03
CA TYR A 58 2.40 12.66 19.95
C TYR A 58 3.82 12.28 20.43
N PRO A 59 4.42 13.06 21.36
CA PRO A 59 5.84 12.97 21.67
C PRO A 59 6.23 11.73 22.49
N THR A 60 5.29 11.08 23.18
CA THR A 60 5.55 9.92 24.03
C THR A 60 4.62 8.76 23.73
N ARG A 61 4.97 7.55 24.18
CA ARG A 61 4.16 6.36 24.01
C ARG A 61 2.76 6.54 24.62
N GLU A 62 2.66 7.18 25.78
CA GLU A 62 1.41 7.44 26.48
C GLU A 62 0.49 8.35 25.67
N SER A 63 1.06 9.34 24.96
CA SER A 63 0.27 10.26 24.14
C SER A 63 -0.46 9.55 22.99
N PHE A 64 -0.01 8.37 22.56
CA PHE A 64 -0.64 7.59 21.48
C PHE A 64 -2.06 7.15 21.83
N ALA A 65 -2.39 7.02 23.12
CA ALA A 65 -3.74 6.70 23.59
C ALA A 65 -4.79 7.74 23.12
N HIS A 66 -4.36 8.95 22.76
CA HIS A 66 -5.23 10.04 22.31
C HIS A 66 -5.23 10.24 20.80
N MET A 67 -4.58 9.35 20.04
CA MET A 67 -4.56 9.43 18.58
C MET A 67 -5.96 9.24 18.00
N THR A 68 -6.44 10.24 17.28
CA THR A 68 -7.77 10.19 16.65
C THR A 68 -7.76 9.37 15.37
N ASP A 69 -8.93 8.88 14.96
CA ASP A 69 -9.11 8.17 13.69
C ASP A 69 -8.70 9.05 12.49
N ASP A 70 -8.95 10.36 12.53
CA ASP A 70 -8.57 11.30 11.47
C ASP A 70 -7.04 11.53 11.40
N ASP A 71 -6.36 11.65 12.54
CA ASP A 71 -4.90 11.78 12.57
C ASP A 71 -4.25 10.48 12.08
N ALA A 72 -4.74 9.34 12.57
CA ALA A 72 -4.29 8.02 12.16
C ALA A 72 -4.45 7.81 10.64
N TRP A 73 -5.63 8.15 10.10
CA TRP A 73 -5.89 8.12 8.67
C TRP A 73 -4.94 9.03 7.89
N ALA A 74 -4.74 10.28 8.33
CA ALA A 74 -3.93 11.25 7.60
C ALA A 74 -2.44 10.88 7.57
N ILE A 75 -1.90 10.37 8.69
CA ILE A 75 -0.53 9.83 8.76
C ILE A 75 -0.40 8.63 7.81
N GLN A 76 -1.30 7.64 7.92
CA GLN A 76 -1.27 6.46 7.06
C GLN A 76 -1.39 6.81 5.58
N LYS A 77 -2.28 7.74 5.24
CA LYS A 77 -2.46 8.22 3.86
C LYS A 77 -1.20 8.89 3.33
N THR A 78 -0.50 9.67 4.16
CA THR A 78 0.78 10.28 3.79
C THR A 78 1.84 9.23 3.49
N MET A 79 1.89 8.15 4.28
CA MET A 79 2.78 7.01 4.02
C MET A 79 2.44 6.33 2.69
N LEU A 80 1.15 6.09 2.43
CA LEU A 80 0.67 5.45 1.21
C LEU A 80 0.87 6.32 -0.04
N GLU A 81 0.53 7.60 -0.02
CA GLU A 81 0.54 8.43 -1.24
C GLU A 81 1.91 9.05 -1.54
N GLN A 82 2.72 9.34 -0.52
CA GLN A 82 3.96 10.10 -0.69
C GLN A 82 5.21 9.30 -0.39
N GLU A 83 5.28 8.65 0.78
CA GLU A 83 6.52 8.08 1.29
C GLU A 83 6.86 6.72 0.68
N PHE A 84 5.89 5.79 0.67
CA PHE A 84 6.09 4.39 0.34
C PHE A 84 5.06 3.78 -0.63
N PRO A 85 4.51 4.49 -1.64
CA PRO A 85 3.36 4.01 -2.41
C PRO A 85 3.53 2.63 -3.01
N PHE A 86 4.71 2.32 -3.52
CA PHE A 86 4.95 1.03 -4.17
C PHE A 86 4.82 -0.13 -3.18
N PHE A 87 5.67 -0.21 -2.15
CA PHE A 87 5.62 -1.35 -1.23
C PHE A 87 4.46 -1.29 -0.25
N TYR A 88 3.94 -0.11 0.07
CA TYR A 88 2.71 0.00 0.85
C TYR A 88 1.55 -0.62 0.06
N LEU A 89 1.32 -0.22 -1.19
CA LEU A 89 0.26 -0.83 -2.01
C LEU A 89 0.49 -2.33 -2.25
N LYS A 90 1.72 -2.74 -2.59
CA LYS A 90 2.04 -4.17 -2.79
C LYS A 90 1.86 -4.99 -1.51
N SER A 91 2.08 -4.41 -0.33
CA SER A 91 1.82 -5.10 0.94
C SER A 91 0.33 -5.33 1.19
N LEU A 92 -0.55 -4.41 0.80
CA LEU A 92 -2.01 -4.59 0.89
C LEU A 92 -2.51 -5.66 -0.10
N GLN A 93 -1.94 -5.69 -1.31
CA GLN A 93 -2.20 -6.74 -2.29
C GLN A 93 -1.70 -8.11 -1.80
N PHE A 94 -0.53 -8.13 -1.17
CA PHE A 94 0.02 -9.34 -0.57
C PHE A 94 -0.79 -9.80 0.66
N ALA A 95 -1.35 -8.88 1.45
CA ALA A 95 -2.26 -9.21 2.54
C ALA A 95 -3.44 -10.03 2.03
N LEU A 96 -4.09 -9.60 0.94
CA LEU A 96 -5.15 -10.38 0.28
C LEU A 96 -4.64 -11.75 -0.17
N PHE A 97 -3.52 -11.79 -0.89
CA PHE A 97 -2.95 -13.04 -1.39
C PHE A 97 -2.63 -14.04 -0.27
N ARG A 98 -2.08 -13.57 0.85
CA ARG A 98 -1.70 -14.39 2.00
C ARG A 98 -2.89 -15.09 2.66
N THR A 99 -4.08 -14.47 2.65
CA THR A 99 -5.30 -15.13 3.17
C THR A 99 -5.63 -16.43 2.46
N TYR A 100 -5.21 -16.59 1.20
CA TYR A 100 -5.48 -17.81 0.43
C TYR A 100 -4.64 -19.00 0.89
N GLY A 101 -3.67 -18.79 1.79
CA GLY A 101 -2.97 -19.86 2.50
C GLY A 101 -3.80 -20.51 3.61
N ILE A 102 -4.97 -19.97 3.95
CA ILE A 102 -5.87 -20.50 4.98
C ILE A 102 -7.01 -21.30 4.30
N PRO A 103 -7.16 -22.61 4.59
CA PRO A 103 -8.18 -23.44 3.93
C PRO A 103 -9.63 -22.99 4.14
N SER A 104 -9.99 -22.46 5.32
CA SER A 104 -11.35 -21.93 5.58
C SER A 104 -11.68 -20.79 4.62
N ILE A 105 -10.73 -19.87 4.43
CA ILE A 105 -10.88 -18.70 3.54
C ILE A 105 -10.89 -19.12 2.06
N SER A 106 -9.88 -19.89 1.62
CA SER A 106 -9.75 -20.27 0.21
C SER A 106 -10.94 -21.10 -0.29
N LYS A 107 -11.50 -21.96 0.57
CA LYS A 107 -12.71 -22.74 0.25
C LYS A 107 -13.89 -21.84 -0.09
N VAL A 108 -14.15 -20.78 0.70
CA VAL A 108 -15.23 -19.82 0.40
C VAL A 108 -15.03 -19.14 -0.95
N LEU A 109 -13.79 -18.74 -1.26
CA LEU A 109 -13.47 -18.03 -2.52
C LEU A 109 -13.62 -18.93 -3.75
N VAL A 110 -13.29 -20.21 -3.63
CA VAL A 110 -13.50 -21.20 -4.69
C VAL A 110 -14.98 -21.55 -4.82
N ASP A 111 -15.66 -21.86 -3.72
CA ASP A 111 -17.06 -22.32 -3.73
C ASP A 111 -18.03 -21.23 -4.21
N THR A 112 -17.70 -19.95 -4.04
CA THR A 112 -18.48 -18.82 -4.58
C THR A 112 -18.16 -18.48 -6.05
N ALA A 113 -17.29 -19.26 -6.68
CA ALA A 113 -16.74 -19.06 -8.03
C ALA A 113 -16.04 -17.70 -8.26
N GLN A 114 -15.83 -16.88 -7.21
CA GLN A 114 -15.25 -15.54 -7.34
C GLN A 114 -13.75 -15.58 -7.64
N PHE A 115 -13.06 -16.68 -7.30
CA PHE A 115 -11.67 -16.95 -7.68
C PHE A 115 -11.51 -18.31 -8.38
N SER A 116 -12.51 -18.76 -9.14
CA SER A 116 -12.44 -20.04 -9.85
C SER A 116 -12.03 -19.92 -11.32
N LYS A 117 -12.16 -18.74 -11.92
CA LYS A 117 -11.82 -18.48 -13.34
C LYS A 117 -11.16 -17.10 -13.51
N PRO A 118 -10.34 -16.90 -14.56
CA PRO A 118 -9.63 -15.63 -14.79
C PRO A 118 -10.55 -14.40 -14.85
N ASP A 119 -11.65 -14.44 -15.61
CA ASP A 119 -12.57 -13.29 -15.73
C ASP A 119 -13.18 -12.90 -14.36
N THR A 120 -13.52 -13.89 -13.54
CA THR A 120 -14.11 -13.65 -12.21
C THR A 120 -13.07 -13.17 -11.19
N SER A 121 -11.85 -13.72 -11.23
CA SER A 121 -10.79 -13.33 -10.29
C SER A 121 -10.30 -11.91 -10.55
N LEU A 122 -10.19 -11.50 -11.81
CA LEU A 122 -9.83 -10.14 -12.21
C LEU A 122 -10.86 -9.13 -11.68
N LYS A 123 -12.17 -9.39 -11.89
CA LYS A 123 -13.21 -8.50 -11.37
C LYS A 123 -13.24 -8.50 -9.84
N ARG A 124 -13.18 -9.67 -9.19
CA ARG A 124 -13.21 -9.78 -7.72
C ARG A 124 -12.04 -9.03 -7.08
N TYR A 125 -10.86 -9.13 -7.69
CA TYR A 125 -9.70 -8.36 -7.28
C TYR A 125 -9.95 -6.86 -7.40
N ALA A 126 -10.43 -6.39 -8.57
CA ALA A 126 -10.77 -4.97 -8.78
C ALA A 126 -11.82 -4.45 -7.79
N ASP A 127 -12.90 -5.21 -7.55
CA ASP A 127 -13.96 -4.88 -6.58
C ASP A 127 -13.39 -4.70 -5.17
N THR A 128 -12.50 -5.60 -4.77
CA THR A 128 -11.87 -5.56 -3.44
C THR A 128 -10.94 -4.37 -3.31
N VAL A 129 -10.13 -4.11 -4.35
CA VAL A 129 -9.21 -2.96 -4.41
C VAL A 129 -9.96 -1.65 -4.27
N VAL A 130 -11.03 -1.43 -5.05
CA VAL A 130 -11.74 -0.14 -4.98
C VAL A 130 -12.44 0.06 -3.64
N LEU A 131 -13.04 -0.97 -3.03
CA LEU A 131 -13.63 -0.85 -1.69
C LEU A 131 -12.60 -0.46 -0.63
N ILE A 132 -11.44 -1.13 -0.62
CA ILE A 132 -10.36 -0.81 0.32
C ILE A 132 -9.85 0.61 0.09
N GLN A 133 -9.64 0.99 -1.17
CA GLN A 133 -9.18 2.32 -1.53
C GLN A 133 -10.15 3.42 -1.07
N GLU A 134 -11.46 3.17 -1.08
CA GLU A 134 -12.44 4.15 -0.60
C GLU A 134 -12.28 4.49 0.87
N PHE A 135 -12.13 3.51 1.76
CA PHE A 135 -11.99 3.80 3.20
C PHE A 135 -10.55 4.08 3.64
N VAL A 136 -9.54 3.68 2.86
CA VAL A 136 -8.13 4.05 3.10
C VAL A 136 -7.80 5.44 2.57
N GLY A 137 -8.34 5.81 1.40
CA GLY A 137 -7.99 7.05 0.70
C GLY A 137 -8.82 8.27 1.12
N ASN A 138 -9.97 8.08 1.77
CA ASN A 138 -10.87 9.13 2.22
C ASN A 138 -10.97 9.18 3.75
N ALA A 139 -11.21 10.37 4.31
CA ALA A 139 -11.29 10.56 5.75
C ALA A 139 -12.37 9.64 6.38
N PRO A 140 -12.19 9.15 7.62
CA PRO A 140 -13.16 8.30 8.30
C PRO A 140 -14.59 8.87 8.32
N SER A 141 -14.71 10.19 8.49
CA SER A 141 -15.99 10.92 8.50
C SER A 141 -16.65 11.04 7.11
N SER A 142 -15.92 10.79 6.03
CA SER A 142 -16.43 10.95 4.67
C SER A 142 -17.52 9.95 4.33
N THR A 143 -18.50 10.39 3.53
CA THR A 143 -19.56 9.51 3.00
C THR A 143 -18.96 8.36 2.19
N ARG A 144 -17.86 8.60 1.46
CA ARG A 144 -17.16 7.59 0.65
C ARG A 144 -16.62 6.44 1.50
N ALA A 145 -15.87 6.76 2.55
CA ALA A 145 -15.33 5.76 3.47
C ALA A 145 -16.45 4.95 4.13
N ARG A 146 -17.46 5.63 4.70
CA ARG A 146 -18.60 4.98 5.36
C ARG A 146 -19.40 4.09 4.44
N THR A 147 -19.71 4.55 3.22
CA THR A 147 -20.45 3.76 2.23
C THR A 147 -19.68 2.50 1.83
N SER A 148 -18.35 2.60 1.69
CA SER A 148 -17.51 1.45 1.36
C SER A 148 -17.44 0.42 2.49
N ILE A 149 -17.29 0.88 3.74
CA ILE A 149 -17.33 0.01 4.92
C ILE A 149 -18.70 -0.65 5.04
N ALA A 150 -19.78 0.12 4.88
CA ALA A 150 -21.15 -0.40 4.89
C ALA A 150 -21.35 -1.46 3.80
N ARG A 151 -20.85 -1.22 2.58
CA ARG A 151 -20.94 -2.18 1.47
C ARG A 151 -20.17 -3.46 1.77
N THR A 152 -18.98 -3.32 2.34
CA THR A 152 -18.15 -4.44 2.79
C THR A 152 -18.86 -5.24 3.87
N ARG A 153 -19.44 -4.59 4.89
CA ARG A 153 -20.18 -5.25 5.97
C ARG A 153 -21.41 -5.98 5.44
N TRP A 154 -22.18 -5.35 4.55
CA TRP A 154 -23.37 -5.94 3.93
C TRP A 154 -23.03 -7.22 3.14
N MET A 155 -21.98 -7.19 2.32
CA MET A 155 -21.58 -8.36 1.52
C MET A 155 -21.11 -9.54 2.38
N HIS A 156 -20.46 -9.28 3.52
CA HIS A 156 -19.97 -10.35 4.40
C HIS A 156 -21.05 -10.89 5.35
N LYS A 157 -22.13 -10.14 5.61
CA LYS A 157 -23.17 -10.50 6.58
C LYS A 157 -23.73 -11.92 6.39
N GLY A 158 -24.17 -12.25 5.17
CA GLY A 158 -24.77 -13.57 4.89
C GLY A 158 -23.79 -14.73 5.03
N TYR A 159 -22.51 -14.50 4.70
CA TYR A 159 -21.46 -15.51 4.85
C TYR A 159 -21.06 -15.73 6.30
N ARG A 160 -20.98 -14.66 7.10
CA ARG A 160 -20.74 -14.75 8.55
C ARG A 160 -21.91 -15.42 9.27
N ALA A 161 -23.14 -15.01 8.97
CA ALA A 161 -24.35 -15.59 9.57
C ALA A 161 -24.55 -17.08 9.25
N SER A 162 -24.05 -17.54 8.09
CA SER A 162 -24.08 -18.97 7.71
C SER A 162 -22.90 -19.78 8.24
N GLY A 163 -21.96 -19.17 8.97
CA GLY A 163 -20.75 -19.83 9.46
C GLY A 163 -19.73 -20.18 8.37
N LYS A 164 -19.89 -19.64 7.15
CA LYS A 164 -18.94 -19.85 6.05
C LYS A 164 -17.68 -19.00 6.21
N ILE A 165 -17.83 -17.79 6.72
CA ILE A 165 -16.72 -16.93 7.11
C ILE A 165 -16.67 -16.92 8.64
N LEU A 166 -15.58 -17.44 9.20
CA LEU A 166 -15.37 -17.49 10.64
C LEU A 166 -14.97 -16.11 11.17
N GLU A 167 -15.24 -15.85 12.45
CA GLU A 167 -14.81 -14.59 13.08
C GLU A 167 -13.28 -14.47 13.12
N ASP A 168 -12.57 -15.56 13.40
CA ASP A 168 -11.11 -15.58 13.35
C ASP A 168 -10.58 -15.33 11.94
N ASP A 169 -11.27 -15.80 10.88
CA ASP A 169 -10.89 -15.50 9.49
C ASP A 169 -11.03 -13.99 9.20
N MET A 170 -12.07 -13.34 9.74
CA MET A 170 -12.27 -11.89 9.65
C MET A 170 -11.18 -11.12 10.39
N LEU A 171 -10.87 -11.50 11.63
CA LEU A 171 -9.81 -10.89 12.43
C LEU A 171 -8.44 -11.08 11.77
N TYR A 172 -8.15 -12.28 11.24
CA TYR A 172 -6.92 -12.57 10.50
C TYR A 172 -6.79 -11.71 9.24
N THR A 173 -7.87 -11.60 8.46
CA THR A 173 -7.86 -10.74 7.26
C THR A 173 -7.61 -9.27 7.63
N LEU A 174 -8.26 -8.77 8.70
CA LEU A 174 -8.04 -7.42 9.21
C LEU A 174 -6.59 -7.22 9.69
N ALA A 175 -6.05 -8.20 10.43
CA ALA A 175 -4.67 -8.18 10.93
C ALA A 175 -3.67 -8.03 9.80
N LEU A 176 -3.83 -8.79 8.71
CA LEU A 176 -2.92 -8.74 7.57
C LEU A 176 -2.86 -7.35 6.93
N PHE A 177 -3.98 -6.63 6.83
CA PHE A 177 -3.97 -5.28 6.29
C PHE A 177 -3.19 -4.27 7.15
N ALA A 178 -3.14 -4.46 8.46
CA ALA A 178 -2.35 -3.64 9.37
C ALA A 178 -0.86 -4.08 9.42
N VAL A 179 -0.63 -5.40 9.47
CA VAL A 179 0.69 -5.99 9.74
C VAL A 179 1.57 -6.03 8.49
N GLN A 180 1.02 -6.38 7.32
CA GLN A 180 1.83 -6.53 6.10
C GLN A 180 2.52 -5.24 5.66
N PRO A 181 1.90 -4.04 5.71
CA PRO A 181 2.61 -2.79 5.48
C PRO A 181 3.83 -2.64 6.38
N VAL A 182 3.69 -2.84 7.69
CA VAL A 182 4.81 -2.71 8.64
C VAL A 182 5.95 -3.67 8.30
N ARG A 183 5.64 -4.94 8.01
CA ARG A 183 6.62 -5.96 7.62
C ARG A 183 7.33 -5.61 6.30
N PHE A 184 6.59 -5.17 5.30
CA PHE A 184 7.12 -4.82 3.99
C PHE A 184 7.99 -3.57 4.05
N LEU A 185 7.59 -2.54 4.80
CA LEU A 185 8.39 -1.34 4.99
C LEU A 185 9.73 -1.68 5.65
N LYS A 186 9.71 -2.49 6.72
CA LYS A 186 10.93 -2.94 7.41
C LYS A 186 11.87 -3.73 6.48
N LYS A 187 11.31 -4.58 5.60
CA LYS A 187 12.10 -5.50 4.77
C LYS A 187 12.57 -4.90 3.44
N TYR A 188 11.77 -4.04 2.81
CA TYR A 188 11.95 -3.65 1.40
C TYR A 188 12.05 -2.15 1.15
N GLU A 189 11.74 -1.30 2.14
CA GLU A 189 11.84 0.15 1.99
C GLU A 189 13.08 0.73 2.67
N TRP A 190 13.44 1.93 2.23
CA TRP A 190 14.66 2.63 2.64
C TRP A 190 14.71 3.01 4.13
N ARG A 191 13.58 2.92 4.84
CA ARG A 191 13.46 3.01 6.30
C ARG A 191 12.27 2.20 6.80
N SER A 192 12.29 1.84 8.07
CA SER A 192 11.13 1.27 8.77
C SER A 192 10.10 2.36 9.13
N ALA A 193 8.87 1.93 9.42
CA ALA A 193 7.86 2.78 10.04
C ALA A 193 8.27 3.12 11.47
N THR A 194 8.09 4.39 11.85
CA THR A 194 8.26 4.88 13.23
C THR A 194 7.12 4.42 14.13
N ASP A 195 7.27 4.51 15.45
CA ASP A 195 6.21 4.12 16.39
C ASP A 195 4.94 4.96 16.21
N LEU A 196 5.07 6.25 15.88
CA LEU A 196 3.95 7.13 15.50
C LEU A 196 3.18 6.56 14.30
N GLU A 197 3.91 6.17 13.25
CA GLU A 197 3.34 5.62 12.02
C GLU A 197 2.70 4.24 12.27
N GLN A 198 3.33 3.39 13.08
CA GLN A 198 2.77 2.09 13.45
C GLN A 198 1.52 2.26 14.32
N CYS A 199 1.50 3.22 15.24
CA CYS A 199 0.31 3.56 16.01
C CYS A 199 -0.82 4.06 15.09
N ALA A 200 -0.51 4.91 14.11
CA ALA A 200 -1.48 5.38 13.13
C ALA A 200 -2.09 4.22 12.32
N ILE A 201 -1.27 3.29 11.83
CA ILE A 201 -1.74 2.08 11.15
C ILE A 201 -2.64 1.27 12.09
N GLY A 202 -2.20 1.04 13.33
CA GLY A 202 -2.97 0.29 14.32
C GLY A 202 -4.32 0.93 14.66
N THR A 203 -4.33 2.22 14.99
CA THR A 203 -5.56 2.99 15.29
C THR A 203 -6.52 2.95 14.10
N PHE A 204 -6.03 3.20 12.89
CA PHE A 204 -6.84 3.19 11.68
C PHE A 204 -7.49 1.82 11.44
N TRP A 205 -6.71 0.74 11.40
CA TRP A 205 -7.24 -0.60 11.09
C TRP A 205 -8.10 -1.17 12.22
N LYS A 206 -7.81 -0.84 13.48
CA LYS A 206 -8.70 -1.14 14.61
C LYS A 206 -10.05 -0.43 14.44
N SER A 207 -10.06 0.84 14.04
CA SER A 207 -11.32 1.56 13.76
C SER A 207 -12.09 0.93 12.60
N ILE A 208 -11.42 0.48 11.53
CA ILE A 208 -12.07 -0.29 10.46
C ILE A 208 -12.67 -1.59 11.00
N GLY A 209 -11.96 -2.33 11.85
CA GLY A 209 -12.46 -3.56 12.47
C GLY A 209 -13.69 -3.33 13.36
N ASP A 210 -13.70 -2.24 14.15
CA ASP A 210 -14.86 -1.82 14.93
C ASP A 210 -16.08 -1.61 14.01
N ASN A 211 -15.89 -0.87 12.91
CA ASN A 211 -16.96 -0.52 11.98
C ASN A 211 -17.46 -1.72 11.14
N LEU A 212 -16.64 -2.76 11.00
CA LEU A 212 -17.00 -4.06 10.42
C LEU A 212 -17.62 -5.03 11.44
N ASN A 213 -17.73 -4.63 12.70
CA ASN A 213 -18.15 -5.47 13.83
C ASN A 213 -17.32 -6.76 13.93
N ILE A 214 -16.00 -6.67 13.83
CA ILE A 214 -15.10 -7.81 14.02
C ILE A 214 -14.83 -7.98 15.51
N SER A 215 -14.99 -9.20 16.04
CA SER A 215 -14.64 -9.47 17.44
C SER A 215 -13.13 -9.46 17.65
N TYR A 216 -12.70 -8.95 18.79
CA TYR A 216 -11.32 -9.02 19.26
C TYR A 216 -11.13 -10.02 20.41
N ASP A 217 -12.12 -10.86 20.72
CA ASP A 217 -12.09 -11.77 21.88
C ASP A 217 -10.88 -12.73 21.87
N ALA A 218 -10.34 -13.02 20.69
CA ALA A 218 -9.14 -13.85 20.54
C ALA A 218 -7.84 -13.13 20.95
N LEU A 219 -7.87 -11.80 21.12
CA LEU A 219 -6.74 -10.99 21.55
C LEU A 219 -6.73 -10.84 23.08
N PRO A 220 -5.54 -10.83 23.73
CA PRO A 220 -5.41 -10.70 25.18
C PRO A 220 -6.15 -9.49 25.77
N SER A 221 -6.10 -8.34 25.10
CA SER A 221 -6.78 -7.11 25.51
C SER A 221 -8.17 -6.95 24.90
N GLY A 222 -8.66 -7.89 24.08
CA GLY A 222 -9.93 -7.76 23.34
C GLY A 222 -11.13 -7.38 24.20
N LYS A 223 -11.23 -7.99 25.39
CA LYS A 223 -12.30 -7.71 26.37
C LYS A 223 -12.03 -6.53 27.28
N LYS A 224 -10.75 -6.21 27.52
CA LYS A 224 -10.32 -5.15 28.46
C LYS A 224 -10.17 -3.78 27.79
N GLY A 225 -10.05 -3.77 26.46
CA GLY A 225 -9.63 -2.62 25.69
C GLY A 225 -8.11 -2.58 25.49
N PHE A 226 -7.71 -1.82 24.47
CA PHE A 226 -6.31 -1.59 24.11
C PHE A 226 -5.88 -0.22 24.60
N LYS A 227 -4.61 -0.08 25.00
CA LYS A 227 -4.05 1.19 25.46
C LYS A 227 -4.04 2.26 24.35
N ASP A 228 -3.68 1.84 23.15
CA ASP A 228 -3.57 2.66 21.95
C ASP A 228 -3.53 1.75 20.70
N GLY A 229 -3.46 2.37 19.51
CA GLY A 229 -3.40 1.64 18.24
C GLY A 229 -2.17 0.76 18.08
N LEU A 230 -1.01 1.17 18.61
CA LEU A 230 0.21 0.37 18.51
C LEU A 230 0.12 -0.87 19.41
N HIS A 231 -0.50 -0.78 20.59
CA HIS A 231 -0.78 -1.97 21.43
C HIS A 231 -1.69 -2.97 20.72
N TRP A 232 -2.75 -2.50 20.05
CA TRP A 232 -3.60 -3.37 19.23
C TRP A 232 -2.81 -4.02 18.09
N LEU A 233 -1.95 -3.25 17.41
CA LEU A 233 -1.11 -3.76 16.33
C LEU A 233 -0.12 -4.83 16.81
N GLU A 234 0.50 -4.65 17.97
CA GLU A 234 1.41 -5.62 18.60
C GLU A 234 0.66 -6.93 18.91
N GLU A 235 -0.50 -6.86 19.56
CA GLU A 235 -1.29 -8.05 19.89
C GLU A 235 -1.81 -8.77 18.65
N VAL A 236 -2.36 -8.04 17.68
CA VAL A 236 -2.90 -8.67 16.47
C VAL A 236 -1.78 -9.26 15.61
N MET A 237 -0.58 -8.67 15.62
CA MET A 237 0.59 -9.24 14.95
C MET A 237 0.99 -10.58 15.56
N ALA A 238 1.16 -10.63 16.89
CA ALA A 238 1.50 -11.85 17.61
C ALA A 238 0.43 -12.93 17.43
N TRP A 239 -0.85 -12.56 17.57
CA TRP A 239 -1.97 -13.48 17.36
C TRP A 239 -2.02 -14.02 15.92
N SER A 240 -1.80 -13.16 14.91
CA SER A 240 -1.82 -13.59 13.51
C SER A 240 -0.69 -14.58 13.18
N ASP A 241 0.49 -14.45 13.80
CA ASP A 241 1.60 -15.37 13.59
C ASP A 241 1.31 -16.77 14.15
N GLU A 242 0.61 -16.84 15.29
CA GLU A 242 0.13 -18.08 15.91
C GLU A 242 -1.02 -18.70 15.12
N TYR A 243 -2.02 -17.89 14.75
CA TYR A 243 -3.14 -18.33 13.91
C TYR A 243 -2.63 -18.95 12.59
N GLU A 244 -1.61 -18.35 11.97
CA GLU A 244 -0.99 -18.95 10.80
C GLU A 244 -0.22 -20.23 11.10
N ALA A 245 0.44 -20.34 12.26
CA ALA A 245 1.14 -21.56 12.64
C ALA A 245 0.19 -22.77 12.72
N THR A 246 -1.06 -22.54 13.13
CA THR A 246 -2.09 -23.57 13.26
C THR A 246 -2.92 -23.76 12.00
N CYS A 247 -3.28 -22.68 11.29
CA CYS A 247 -4.32 -22.71 10.25
C CYS A 247 -3.75 -22.64 8.82
N MET A 248 -2.51 -22.16 8.62
CA MET A 248 -1.91 -22.02 7.29
C MET A 248 -1.26 -23.34 6.85
N VAL A 249 -2.11 -24.29 6.44
CA VAL A 249 -1.71 -25.66 6.08
C VAL A 249 -1.87 -25.96 4.58
N PRO A 250 -1.10 -26.91 4.01
CA PRO A 250 -1.24 -27.33 2.62
C PRO A 250 -2.68 -27.75 2.28
N HIS A 251 -3.28 -27.10 1.29
CA HIS A 251 -4.62 -27.47 0.83
C HIS A 251 -4.84 -27.17 -0.66
N ILE A 252 -5.58 -28.05 -1.35
CA ILE A 252 -5.79 -27.91 -2.81
C ILE A 252 -6.55 -26.64 -3.18
N LYS A 253 -7.47 -26.17 -2.33
CA LYS A 253 -8.19 -24.91 -2.56
C LYS A 253 -7.27 -23.70 -2.42
N ASN A 254 -6.26 -23.75 -1.55
CA ASN A 254 -5.24 -22.72 -1.45
C ASN A 254 -4.47 -22.60 -2.78
N ARG A 255 -4.04 -23.75 -3.32
CA ARG A 255 -3.38 -23.81 -4.63
C ARG A 255 -4.25 -23.24 -5.74
N GLN A 256 -5.52 -23.67 -5.83
CA GLN A 256 -6.47 -23.19 -6.85
C GLN A 256 -6.65 -21.67 -6.80
N THR A 257 -6.88 -21.09 -5.63
CA THR A 257 -7.02 -19.63 -5.49
C THR A 257 -5.71 -18.91 -5.82
N ALA A 258 -4.58 -19.41 -5.32
CA ALA A 258 -3.27 -18.83 -5.55
C ALA A 258 -2.88 -18.81 -7.04
N ASP A 259 -3.21 -19.86 -7.80
CA ASP A 259 -2.98 -19.92 -9.25
C ASP A 259 -3.77 -18.83 -9.98
N GLN A 260 -5.05 -18.66 -9.65
CA GLN A 260 -5.88 -17.62 -10.26
C GLN A 260 -5.39 -16.21 -9.92
N THR A 261 -4.89 -15.98 -8.71
CA THR A 261 -4.32 -14.67 -8.34
C THR A 261 -2.95 -14.43 -8.95
N THR A 262 -2.14 -15.48 -9.11
CA THR A 262 -0.84 -15.37 -9.76
C THR A 262 -1.00 -14.92 -11.22
N GLU A 263 -2.04 -15.37 -11.93
CA GLU A 263 -2.39 -14.84 -13.26
C GLU A 263 -2.77 -13.35 -13.22
N VAL A 264 -3.44 -12.88 -12.16
CA VAL A 264 -3.71 -11.44 -11.95
C VAL A 264 -2.40 -10.67 -11.73
N LEU A 265 -1.49 -11.17 -10.89
CA LEU A 265 -0.21 -10.52 -10.59
C LEU A 265 0.73 -10.47 -11.81
N LEU A 266 0.69 -11.51 -12.65
CA LEU A 266 1.50 -11.61 -13.87
C LEU A 266 0.75 -11.07 -15.10
N TYR A 267 -0.37 -10.39 -14.90
CA TYR A 267 -1.16 -9.83 -16.00
C TYR A 267 -0.34 -8.81 -16.81
N MET A 268 0.44 -7.92 -16.20
CA MET A 268 1.26 -6.98 -16.99
C MET A 268 2.65 -7.53 -17.36
N VAL A 269 2.89 -8.83 -17.20
CA VAL A 269 4.16 -9.49 -17.54
C VAL A 269 4.05 -10.16 -18.92
N PRO A 270 4.98 -9.90 -19.86
CA PRO A 270 5.01 -10.59 -21.14
C PRO A 270 5.11 -12.12 -20.98
N GLU A 271 4.50 -12.87 -21.88
CA GLU A 271 4.47 -14.35 -21.82
C GLU A 271 5.87 -14.97 -21.67
N ALA A 272 6.84 -14.46 -22.43
CA ALA A 272 8.23 -14.90 -22.38
C ALA A 272 8.87 -14.76 -20.98
N PHE A 273 8.40 -13.83 -20.13
CA PHE A 273 8.95 -13.58 -18.80
C PHE A 273 8.07 -14.10 -17.66
N LYS A 274 6.91 -14.68 -17.93
CA LYS A 274 6.00 -15.19 -16.88
C LYS A 274 6.69 -16.21 -15.99
N HIS A 275 7.55 -17.08 -16.54
CA HIS A 275 8.31 -18.05 -15.74
C HIS A 275 9.19 -17.39 -14.68
N VAL A 276 9.85 -16.26 -14.98
CA VAL A 276 10.61 -15.46 -14.01
C VAL A 276 9.65 -14.82 -12.99
N GLY A 277 8.53 -14.29 -13.47
CA GLY A 277 7.46 -13.74 -12.63
C GLY A 277 6.95 -14.75 -11.59
N LEU A 278 6.73 -16.01 -11.98
CA LEU A 278 6.33 -17.09 -11.08
C LEU A 278 7.37 -17.34 -9.99
N LYS A 279 8.67 -17.30 -10.34
CA LYS A 279 9.74 -17.41 -9.34
C LYS A 279 9.77 -16.20 -8.41
N PHE A 280 9.47 -15.00 -8.91
CA PHE A 280 9.37 -13.80 -8.08
C PHE A 280 8.18 -13.87 -7.11
N VAL A 281 7.00 -14.29 -7.58
CA VAL A 281 5.83 -14.52 -6.72
C VAL A 281 6.18 -15.54 -5.62
N SER A 282 6.83 -16.64 -5.99
CA SER A 282 7.28 -17.62 -5.01
C SER A 282 8.35 -17.10 -4.04
N TYR A 283 9.20 -16.17 -4.46
CA TYR A 283 10.19 -15.53 -3.59
C TYR A 283 9.54 -14.56 -2.58
N MET A 284 8.44 -13.91 -2.97
CA MET A 284 7.71 -13.00 -2.09
C MET A 284 6.93 -13.75 -0.99
N MET A 285 6.61 -15.03 -1.21
CA MET A 285 6.05 -15.90 -0.18
C MET A 285 7.13 -16.37 0.79
N ASP A 286 6.84 -16.34 2.09
CA ASP A 286 7.63 -17.11 3.05
C ASP A 286 7.35 -18.61 2.91
N ASP A 287 8.16 -19.42 3.61
CA ASP A 287 8.07 -20.87 3.51
C ASP A 287 6.72 -21.44 3.96
N ARG A 288 6.06 -20.83 4.95
CA ARG A 288 4.77 -21.31 5.46
C ARG A 288 3.69 -21.10 4.40
N LEU A 289 3.55 -19.88 3.90
CA LEU A 289 2.58 -19.53 2.87
C LEU A 289 2.80 -20.35 1.59
N ARG A 290 4.05 -20.45 1.15
CA ARG A 290 4.43 -21.18 -0.05
C ARG A 290 4.07 -22.67 0.05
N LYS A 291 4.36 -23.31 1.19
CA LYS A 291 3.98 -24.71 1.45
C LYS A 291 2.47 -24.88 1.52
N ALA A 292 1.76 -23.95 2.19
CA ALA A 292 0.30 -23.99 2.30
C ALA A 292 -0.41 -23.89 0.93
N MET A 293 0.18 -23.15 -0.01
CA MET A 293 -0.30 -23.03 -1.38
C MET A 293 0.28 -24.07 -2.34
N MET A 294 1.15 -24.97 -1.87
CA MET A 294 1.80 -26.00 -2.69
C MET A 294 2.61 -25.41 -3.86
N TYR A 295 3.40 -24.37 -3.61
CA TYR A 295 4.38 -23.82 -4.56
C TYR A 295 5.80 -24.31 -4.26
N ASP A 296 6.57 -24.55 -5.30
CA ASP A 296 8.00 -24.86 -5.17
C ASP A 296 8.80 -23.62 -4.78
N PRO A 297 9.85 -23.74 -3.96
CA PRO A 297 10.72 -22.61 -3.67
C PRO A 297 11.39 -22.10 -4.95
N PRO A 298 11.69 -20.79 -5.04
CA PRO A 298 12.50 -20.29 -6.14
C PRO A 298 13.91 -20.91 -6.05
N PRO A 299 14.55 -21.24 -7.19
CA PRO A 299 15.96 -21.65 -7.17
C PRO A 299 16.83 -20.60 -6.48
N ALA A 300 17.87 -21.03 -5.75
CA ALA A 300 18.70 -20.14 -4.93
C ALA A 300 19.30 -18.97 -5.72
N ALA A 301 19.64 -19.18 -6.99
CA ALA A 301 20.14 -18.13 -7.88
C ALA A 301 19.09 -17.01 -8.11
N TYR A 302 17.82 -17.39 -8.36
CA TYR A 302 16.73 -16.42 -8.48
C TYR A 302 16.46 -15.69 -7.17
N ALA A 303 16.43 -16.42 -6.05
CA ALA A 303 16.25 -15.81 -4.73
C ALA A 303 17.35 -14.77 -4.43
N ARG A 304 18.62 -15.09 -4.72
CA ARG A 304 19.74 -14.15 -4.58
C ARG A 304 19.61 -12.96 -5.51
N PHE A 305 19.25 -13.19 -6.78
CA PHE A 305 19.04 -12.12 -7.76
C PHE A 305 17.94 -11.14 -7.31
N PHE A 306 16.77 -11.65 -6.91
CA PHE A 306 15.67 -10.82 -6.43
C PHE A 306 16.02 -10.08 -5.13
N SER A 307 16.74 -10.73 -4.21
CA SER A 307 17.24 -10.06 -3.01
C SER A 307 18.15 -8.89 -3.37
N ILE A 308 19.11 -9.09 -4.28
CA ILE A 308 20.01 -8.01 -4.74
C ILE A 308 19.21 -6.89 -5.39
N LEU A 309 18.25 -7.22 -6.28
CA LEU A 309 17.41 -6.22 -6.95
C LEU A 309 16.65 -5.34 -5.94
N LEU A 310 16.07 -5.95 -4.92
CA LEU A 310 15.33 -5.25 -3.86
C LEU A 310 16.26 -4.41 -2.97
N THR A 311 17.45 -4.92 -2.64
CA THR A 311 18.47 -4.15 -1.89
C THR A 311 18.99 -2.96 -2.70
N VAL A 312 19.24 -3.14 -3.99
CA VAL A 312 19.64 -2.04 -4.90
C VAL A 312 18.53 -1.00 -4.98
N ARG A 313 17.26 -1.41 -5.08
CA ARG A 313 16.13 -0.47 -5.01
C ARG A 313 16.12 0.27 -3.67
N GLN A 314 16.27 -0.43 -2.54
CA GLN A 314 16.29 0.18 -1.22
C GLN A 314 17.40 1.25 -1.11
N PHE A 315 18.60 0.93 -1.61
CA PHE A 315 19.73 1.85 -1.68
C PHE A 315 19.45 3.06 -2.59
N ALA A 316 18.95 2.82 -3.81
CA ALA A 316 18.62 3.86 -4.76
C ALA A 316 17.53 4.78 -4.21
N MET A 317 16.50 4.21 -3.56
CA MET A 317 15.50 4.99 -2.86
C MET A 317 16.15 5.83 -1.77
N ARG A 318 16.98 5.26 -0.90
CA ARG A 318 17.60 5.97 0.22
C ARG A 318 18.49 7.15 -0.20
N TYR A 319 19.32 6.96 -1.22
CA TYR A 319 20.44 7.87 -1.51
C TYR A 319 20.34 8.60 -2.85
N LEU A 320 19.52 8.11 -3.80
CA LEU A 320 19.47 8.63 -5.17
C LEU A 320 18.11 9.25 -5.53
N ALA A 321 17.01 8.77 -4.95
CA ALA A 321 15.68 9.28 -5.29
C ALA A 321 15.26 10.40 -4.34
N LEU A 322 14.90 11.58 -4.88
CA LEU A 322 14.27 12.65 -4.12
C LEU A 322 12.89 12.22 -3.57
N PRO A 323 12.43 12.77 -2.43
CA PRO A 323 11.10 12.48 -1.92
C PRO A 323 10.01 13.01 -2.86
N ARG A 324 8.86 12.34 -2.85
CA ARG A 324 7.72 12.72 -3.68
C ARG A 324 7.03 13.97 -3.11
N PRO A 325 6.99 15.10 -3.84
CA PRO A 325 6.22 16.26 -3.40
C PRO A 325 4.71 15.97 -3.46
N TYR A 326 3.93 16.73 -2.69
CA TYR A 326 2.48 16.52 -2.59
C TYR A 326 1.75 16.55 -3.95
N LEU A 327 2.21 17.38 -4.88
CA LEU A 327 1.65 17.46 -6.24
C LEU A 327 1.84 16.18 -7.06
N LEU A 328 2.89 15.41 -6.79
CA LEU A 328 3.20 14.15 -7.46
C LEU A 328 2.79 12.92 -6.65
N ARG A 329 2.01 13.12 -5.57
CA ARG A 329 1.51 12.03 -4.71
C ARG A 329 0.77 10.98 -5.53
N TYR A 330 0.95 9.73 -5.14
CA TYR A 330 0.31 8.61 -5.80
C TYR A 330 -1.18 8.60 -5.46
N LYS A 331 -2.05 8.62 -6.47
CA LYS A 331 -3.50 8.51 -6.33
C LYS A 331 -3.99 7.40 -7.23
N THR A 332 -4.84 6.53 -6.69
CA THR A 332 -5.39 5.36 -7.41
C THR A 332 -6.81 5.56 -7.93
N PHE A 333 -7.47 6.67 -7.57
CA PHE A 333 -8.84 6.96 -7.96
C PHE A 333 -9.08 8.46 -8.15
N THR A 334 -10.16 8.80 -8.87
CA THR A 334 -10.62 10.17 -9.08
C THR A 334 -11.59 10.63 -7.99
N ASP A 335 -11.84 11.93 -7.93
CA ASP A 335 -13.07 12.41 -7.28
C ASP A 335 -14.30 11.96 -8.09
N PRO A 336 -15.49 11.86 -7.46
CA PRO A 336 -16.71 11.50 -8.17
C PRO A 336 -17.02 12.52 -9.27
N ASP A 337 -17.47 12.04 -10.43
CA ASP A 337 -17.97 12.91 -11.49
C ASP A 337 -19.38 13.45 -11.18
N GLY A 338 -19.95 14.22 -12.12
CA GLY A 338 -21.29 14.79 -11.98
C GLY A 338 -22.43 13.75 -11.81
N HIS A 339 -22.15 12.47 -12.06
CA HIS A 339 -23.09 11.35 -11.87
C HIS A 339 -22.72 10.48 -10.66
N GLY A 340 -21.77 10.92 -9.83
CA GLY A 340 -21.29 10.17 -8.67
C GLY A 340 -20.46 8.94 -9.03
N ARG A 341 -19.92 8.87 -10.25
CA ARG A 341 -19.05 7.77 -10.70
C ARG A 341 -17.60 8.07 -10.38
N ILE A 342 -16.90 7.03 -9.93
CA ILE A 342 -15.49 7.10 -9.55
C ILE A 342 -14.69 6.20 -10.50
N PHE A 343 -13.52 6.67 -10.91
CA PHE A 343 -12.67 5.96 -11.86
C PHE A 343 -11.35 5.60 -11.20
N SER A 344 -10.84 4.41 -11.51
CA SER A 344 -9.46 4.04 -11.20
C SER A 344 -8.53 4.81 -12.13
N THR A 345 -7.48 5.42 -11.58
CA THR A 345 -6.49 6.19 -12.34
C THR A 345 -5.47 5.31 -13.03
N ASP A 346 -5.19 4.14 -12.43
CA ASP A 346 -4.32 3.08 -12.94
C ASP A 346 -5.05 1.73 -12.86
N TRP A 347 -4.58 0.73 -13.61
CA TRP A 347 -5.04 -0.65 -13.49
C TRP A 347 -3.86 -1.63 -13.51
N ASP A 348 -3.79 -2.50 -12.50
CA ASP A 348 -2.71 -3.50 -12.35
C ASP A 348 -2.96 -4.78 -13.18
N ALA A 349 -4.19 -5.00 -13.64
CA ALA A 349 -4.59 -6.21 -14.37
C ALA A 349 -5.57 -5.89 -15.51
N ALA A 350 -6.81 -6.42 -15.49
CA ALA A 350 -7.83 -5.97 -16.44
C ALA A 350 -8.29 -4.53 -16.15
N PRO A 351 -8.70 -3.75 -17.17
CA PRO A 351 -8.99 -2.32 -17.06
C PRO A 351 -10.33 -1.99 -16.37
N TYR A 352 -10.68 -2.72 -15.31
CA TYR A 352 -11.88 -2.49 -14.53
C TYR A 352 -11.89 -1.07 -13.95
N TYR A 353 -13.00 -0.36 -14.15
CA TYR A 353 -13.25 0.99 -13.65
C TYR A 353 -12.32 2.09 -14.18
N ALA A 354 -11.46 1.77 -15.15
CA ALA A 354 -10.60 2.74 -15.79
C ALA A 354 -11.38 3.52 -16.85
N LYS A 355 -11.29 4.86 -16.80
CA LYS A 355 -11.93 5.72 -17.81
C LYS A 355 -11.23 5.55 -19.17
N PRO A 356 -11.96 5.44 -20.30
CA PRO A 356 -11.40 5.43 -21.65
C PRO A 356 -10.91 6.83 -22.09
N SER A 357 -10.03 7.44 -21.30
CA SER A 357 -9.42 8.73 -21.63
C SER A 357 -8.36 8.59 -22.72
N LEU A 358 -7.96 9.69 -23.36
CA LEU A 358 -6.88 9.69 -24.35
C LEU A 358 -5.59 9.05 -23.79
N ARG A 359 -5.21 9.39 -22.55
CA ARG A 359 -4.04 8.80 -21.88
C ARG A 359 -4.21 7.30 -21.64
N ASN A 360 -5.39 6.87 -21.20
CA ASN A 360 -5.63 5.48 -20.83
C ASN A 360 -5.82 4.56 -22.04
N ARG A 361 -6.14 5.10 -23.22
CA ARG A 361 -6.24 4.34 -24.47
C ARG A 361 -4.99 4.44 -25.36
N TRP A 362 -4.22 5.52 -25.25
CA TRP A 362 -3.12 5.80 -26.19
C TRP A 362 -1.81 6.19 -25.52
N GLY A 363 -1.71 6.11 -24.19
CA GLY A 363 -0.48 6.33 -23.44
C GLY A 363 0.44 5.10 -23.41
N PRO A 364 1.64 5.21 -22.83
CA PRO A 364 2.65 4.13 -22.86
C PRO A 364 2.15 2.79 -22.28
N VAL A 365 1.41 2.83 -21.17
CA VAL A 365 0.83 1.63 -20.56
C VAL A 365 -0.23 0.99 -21.48
N ALA A 366 -1.00 1.80 -22.19
CA ALA A 366 -2.00 1.32 -23.14
C ALA A 366 -1.34 0.64 -24.35
N TRP A 367 -0.31 1.26 -24.94
CA TRP A 367 0.46 0.63 -26.02
C TRP A 367 1.08 -0.70 -25.60
N LEU A 368 1.64 -0.77 -24.40
CA LEU A 368 2.19 -2.02 -23.85
C LEU A 368 1.10 -3.09 -23.66
N THR A 369 -0.05 -2.70 -23.09
CA THR A 369 -1.20 -3.59 -22.88
C THR A 369 -1.74 -4.12 -24.21
N TRP A 370 -1.89 -3.24 -25.20
CA TRP A 370 -2.32 -3.59 -26.55
C TRP A 370 -1.33 -4.53 -27.24
N ALA A 371 -0.02 -4.27 -27.13
CA ALA A 371 1.02 -5.14 -27.69
C ALA A 371 1.00 -6.56 -27.08
N PHE A 372 0.49 -6.72 -25.86
CA PHE A 372 0.27 -8.03 -25.23
C PHE A 372 -1.06 -8.69 -25.60
N GLY A 373 -1.84 -8.10 -26.52
CA GLY A 373 -3.15 -8.62 -26.93
C GLY A 373 -4.22 -8.49 -25.84
N ARG A 374 -4.06 -7.53 -24.92
CA ARG A 374 -4.97 -7.35 -23.77
C ARG A 374 -5.93 -6.18 -24.00
N PRO A 375 -7.14 -6.22 -23.43
CA PRO A 375 -8.13 -5.17 -23.59
C PRO A 375 -7.69 -3.85 -22.95
N LEU A 376 -8.04 -2.75 -23.60
CA LEU A 376 -7.88 -1.40 -23.11
C LEU A 376 -9.18 -0.89 -22.46
N PRO A 377 -9.11 0.17 -21.64
CA PRO A 377 -10.30 0.85 -21.14
C PRO A 377 -11.28 1.21 -22.27
N GLY A 378 -12.52 0.71 -22.16
CA GLY A 378 -13.58 0.88 -23.14
C GLY A 378 -13.68 -0.20 -24.21
N ASP A 379 -12.75 -1.16 -24.26
CA ASP A 379 -12.91 -2.37 -25.06
C ASP A 379 -13.93 -3.32 -24.42
N GLU A 380 -14.45 -4.26 -25.21
CA GLU A 380 -15.47 -5.24 -24.77
C GLU A 380 -16.75 -4.60 -24.18
N GLY A 381 -17.08 -3.38 -24.64
CA GLY A 381 -18.31 -2.67 -24.26
C GLY A 381 -18.36 -2.31 -22.78
N SER A 382 -19.33 -2.86 -22.05
CA SER A 382 -19.54 -2.55 -20.63
C SER A 382 -18.85 -3.50 -19.65
N LYS A 383 -18.15 -4.55 -20.14
CA LYS A 383 -17.56 -5.61 -19.30
C LYS A 383 -16.65 -5.08 -18.19
N TYR A 384 -15.79 -4.11 -18.51
CA TYR A 384 -14.82 -3.54 -17.58
C TYR A 384 -15.31 -2.23 -16.91
N TYR A 385 -16.60 -1.90 -16.99
CA TYR A 385 -17.17 -0.70 -16.36
C TYR A 385 -16.42 0.59 -16.73
N PRO A 386 -16.26 0.93 -18.02
CA PRO A 386 -15.55 2.15 -18.46
C PRO A 386 -16.21 3.45 -17.97
N GLN A 387 -17.46 3.38 -17.52
CA GLN A 387 -18.20 4.46 -16.86
C GLN A 387 -17.83 4.68 -15.38
N GLY A 388 -16.89 3.90 -14.84
CA GLY A 388 -16.50 3.94 -13.43
C GLY A 388 -17.45 3.15 -12.52
N TYR A 389 -17.11 3.06 -11.24
CA TYR A 389 -17.94 2.40 -10.23
C TYR A 389 -18.80 3.41 -9.45
N TYR A 390 -19.85 2.87 -8.83
CA TYR A 390 -20.62 3.52 -7.78
C TYR A 390 -20.50 2.63 -6.54
N ILE A 391 -20.06 3.20 -5.40
CA ILE A 391 -19.66 2.42 -4.22
C ILE A 391 -20.73 1.41 -3.77
N PRO A 392 -22.03 1.79 -3.69
CA PRO A 392 -23.11 0.85 -3.34
C PRO A 392 -23.26 -0.36 -4.28
N ASP A 393 -22.76 -0.29 -5.51
CA ASP A 393 -22.85 -1.36 -6.50
C ASP A 393 -21.61 -2.24 -6.61
N VAL A 394 -20.49 -1.87 -5.98
CA VAL A 394 -19.26 -2.64 -6.08
C VAL A 394 -19.46 -4.06 -5.55
N GLY A 395 -18.88 -5.04 -6.24
CA GLY A 395 -19.00 -6.46 -5.93
C GLY A 395 -19.48 -7.29 -7.11
N PRO A 396 -19.76 -8.59 -6.90
CA PRO A 396 -20.28 -9.47 -7.92
C PRO A 396 -21.53 -8.90 -8.59
N LYS A 397 -21.69 -9.12 -9.90
CA LYS A 397 -22.78 -8.55 -10.71
C LYS A 397 -24.19 -8.80 -10.12
N TYR A 398 -24.40 -9.95 -9.50
CA TYR A 398 -25.68 -10.30 -8.87
C TYR A 398 -25.98 -9.52 -7.58
N PHE A 399 -25.03 -8.77 -7.03
CA PHE A 399 -25.21 -7.85 -5.90
C PHE A 399 -25.42 -6.39 -6.31
N GLU A 400 -25.29 -6.06 -7.60
CA GLU A 400 -25.60 -4.72 -8.10
C GLU A 400 -27.07 -4.38 -7.86
N GLY A 401 -27.35 -3.15 -7.41
CA GLY A 401 -28.68 -2.67 -7.04
C GLY A 401 -29.29 -3.29 -5.77
N ARG A 402 -28.63 -4.27 -5.14
CA ARG A 402 -29.17 -4.97 -3.96
C ARG A 402 -28.68 -4.36 -2.65
N GLY A 403 -29.50 -4.51 -1.60
CA GLY A 403 -29.12 -4.17 -0.23
C GLY A 403 -29.18 -2.68 0.11
N ARG A 404 -29.78 -1.83 -0.74
CA ARG A 404 -29.77 -0.35 -0.55
C ARG A 404 -30.28 0.12 0.81
N LYS A 405 -31.47 -0.32 1.20
CA LYS A 405 -32.06 0.07 2.50
C LYS A 405 -31.16 -0.29 3.68
N GLU A 406 -30.55 -1.48 3.63
CA GLU A 406 -29.65 -1.96 4.67
C GLU A 406 -28.31 -1.22 4.65
N LEU A 407 -27.78 -0.94 3.46
CA LEU A 407 -26.57 -0.12 3.28
C LEU A 407 -26.75 1.28 3.87
N ASP A 408 -27.89 1.92 3.60
CA ASP A 408 -28.21 3.25 4.13
C ASP A 408 -28.33 3.22 5.66
N GLN A 409 -28.94 2.16 6.20
CA GLN A 409 -29.05 1.96 7.64
C GLN A 409 -27.66 1.79 8.29
N ILE A 410 -26.81 0.92 7.74
CA ILE A 410 -25.43 0.74 8.24
C ILE A 410 -24.64 2.06 8.12
N THR A 411 -24.79 2.79 7.02
CA THR A 411 -24.09 4.06 6.82
C THR A 411 -24.49 5.12 7.85
N LYS A 412 -25.79 5.19 8.22
CA LYS A 412 -26.29 6.05 9.30
C LYS A 412 -25.77 5.61 10.67
N GLU A 413 -25.75 4.31 10.94
CA GLU A 413 -25.16 3.77 12.18
C GLU A 413 -23.69 4.18 12.33
N LEU A 414 -22.91 4.07 11.27
CA LEU A 414 -21.50 4.49 11.24
C LEU A 414 -21.36 6.01 11.48
N GLU A 415 -22.25 6.82 10.90
CA GLU A 415 -22.29 8.26 11.15
C GLU A 415 -22.53 8.61 12.61
N SER A 416 -23.55 8.00 13.21
CA SER A 416 -23.90 8.21 14.62
C SER A 416 -22.77 7.77 15.55
N SER A 417 -22.13 6.63 15.27
CA SER A 417 -20.99 6.13 16.06
C SER A 417 -19.80 7.09 16.02
N LEU A 418 -19.47 7.63 14.83
CA LEU A 418 -18.39 8.61 14.68
C LEU A 418 -18.71 9.93 15.41
N ASN A 419 -19.93 10.43 15.28
CA ASN A 419 -20.36 11.63 16.00
C ASN A 419 -20.25 11.46 17.51
N TYR A 420 -20.65 10.28 18.02
CA TYR A 420 -20.48 9.96 19.44
C TYR A 420 -19.00 9.92 19.86
N LYS A 421 -18.13 9.26 19.08
CA LYS A 421 -16.68 9.23 19.33
C LYS A 421 -16.08 10.64 19.36
N MET A 422 -16.46 11.51 18.43
CA MET A 422 -16.01 12.91 18.39
C MET A 422 -16.48 13.70 19.60
N LEU A 423 -17.75 13.57 20.00
CA LEU A 423 -18.28 14.25 21.18
C LEU A 423 -17.52 13.84 22.45
N VAL A 424 -17.38 12.53 22.69
CA VAL A 424 -16.65 12.01 23.85
C VAL A 424 -15.17 12.46 23.82
N GLY A 425 -14.53 12.42 22.65
CA GLY A 425 -13.15 12.88 22.50
C GLY A 425 -12.97 14.39 22.77
N ASN A 426 -13.93 15.22 22.35
CA ASN A 426 -13.91 16.65 22.64
C ASN A 426 -14.13 16.94 24.13
N PHE A 427 -15.08 16.27 24.77
CA PHE A 427 -15.27 16.37 26.24
C PHE A 427 -14.01 15.94 27.02
N ALA A 428 -13.32 14.89 26.58
CA ALA A 428 -12.06 14.46 27.19
C ALA A 428 -10.94 15.50 27.02
N ARG A 429 -10.84 16.17 25.85
CA ARG A 429 -9.87 17.26 25.64
C ARG A 429 -10.20 18.51 26.47
N GLU A 430 -11.46 18.91 26.53
CA GLU A 430 -11.90 20.09 27.28
C GLU A 430 -11.74 19.91 28.79
N SER A 431 -12.04 18.71 29.32
CA SER A 431 -11.82 18.40 30.74
C SER A 431 -10.33 18.40 31.12
N LEU A 432 -9.44 17.92 30.24
CA LEU A 432 -8.00 17.98 30.44
C LEU A 432 -7.45 19.42 30.35
N GLN A 433 -7.95 20.24 29.42
CA GLN A 433 -7.60 21.67 29.37
C GLN A 433 -8.13 22.45 30.57
N GLY A 434 -9.34 22.14 31.05
CA GLY A 434 -9.91 22.72 32.27
C GLY A 434 -9.13 22.37 33.52
N LEU A 435 -8.66 21.12 33.64
CA LEU A 435 -7.77 20.69 34.72
C LEU A 435 -6.42 21.44 34.64
N TYR A 436 -5.78 21.52 33.47
CA TYR A 436 -4.53 22.27 33.30
C TYR A 436 -4.67 23.77 33.58
N SER A 437 -5.83 24.38 33.29
CA SER A 437 -6.08 25.79 33.59
C SER A 437 -6.45 26.06 35.05
N SER A 438 -6.71 25.03 35.86
CA SER A 438 -6.96 25.14 37.31
C SER A 438 -5.70 24.92 38.16
N TYR A 439 -4.58 24.55 37.52
CA TYR A 439 -3.25 24.38 38.12
C TYR A 439 -2.23 25.47 37.70
N LEU A 440 -2.70 26.50 36.98
CA LEU A 440 -2.02 27.78 36.74
C LEU A 440 -2.85 28.89 37.38
#